data_AF-A0A537W8K7-F1
#
_entry.id   AF-A0A537W8K7-F1
#
_cell.length_a   1.000
_cell.length_b   1.000
_cell.length_c   1.000
_cell.angle_alpha   90.00
_cell.angle_beta   90.00
_cell.angle_gamma   90.00
#
_symmetry.space_group_name_H-M   'P 1'
#
loop_
_entity.id
_entity.type
_entity.pdbx_description
1 polymer ?
#
loop_
_entity_poly.entity_id
_entity_poly.type
_entity_poly.pdbx_seq_one_letter_code
_entity_poly.pdbx_strand_id
1 'polypeptide(L)'
;PIDKRNAITAELLRRGHAERLIISQDYCATIDWYPPEAEETFERQGAIRNWSMTLVFDEVVPALHELGVMDEATFNTLFVENPRRWLSG
;
A
#
# COMPACT_ATOMS: atom_id res chain seq x y z
N PRO A 1 -10.41 -5.63 2.37
CA PRO A 1 -10.62 -5.20 0.96
C PRO A 1 -9.81 -3.95 0.61
N ILE A 2 -9.21 -3.94 -0.59
CA ILE A 2 -8.30 -2.87 -1.04
C ILE A 2 -9.03 -1.53 -1.21
N ASP A 3 -10.24 -1.52 -1.77
CA ASP A 3 -11.01 -0.28 -2.00
C ASP A 3 -11.29 0.48 -0.70
N LYS A 4 -11.61 -0.25 0.38
CA LYS A 4 -11.83 0.35 1.70
C LYS A 4 -10.53 0.95 2.25
N ARG A 5 -9.38 0.30 2.03
CA ARG A 5 -8.06 0.83 2.42
C ARG A 5 -7.75 2.10 1.63
N ASN A 6 -7.95 2.08 0.32
CA ASN A 6 -7.74 3.24 -0.56
C ASN A 6 -8.63 4.42 -0.16
N ALA A 7 -9.92 4.18 0.12
CA ALA A 7 -10.84 5.22 0.56
C ALA A 7 -10.41 5.87 1.90
N ILE A 8 -9.94 5.07 2.86
CA ILE A 8 -9.45 5.59 4.15
C ILE A 8 -8.13 6.35 3.97
N THR A 9 -7.18 5.80 3.19
CA THR A 9 -5.93 6.49 2.88
C THR A 9 -6.20 7.83 2.21
N ALA A 10 -7.11 7.86 1.23
CA ALA A 10 -7.51 9.10 0.57
C ALA A 10 -8.11 10.12 1.54
N GLU A 11 -8.95 9.68 2.47
CA GLU A 11 -9.51 10.56 3.49
C GLU A 11 -8.43 11.13 4.43
N LEU A 12 -7.43 10.33 4.81
CA LEU A 12 -6.30 10.82 5.61
C LEU A 12 -5.46 11.84 4.85
N LEU A 13 -5.23 11.62 3.56
CA LEU A 13 -4.52 12.56 2.69
C LEU A 13 -5.29 13.88 2.55
N ARG A 14 -6.62 13.84 2.33
CA ARG A 14 -7.48 15.05 2.28
C ARG A 14 -7.44 15.85 3.59
N ARG A 15 -7.26 15.19 4.72
CA ARG A 15 -7.13 15.82 6.04
C ARG A 15 -5.72 16.37 6.33
N GLY A 16 -4.79 16.26 5.38
CA GLY A 16 -3.43 16.78 5.52
C GLY A 16 -2.50 15.87 6.32
N HIS A 17 -2.78 14.58 6.43
CA HIS A 17 -1.93 13.63 7.17
C HIS A 17 -0.79 13.03 6.35
N ALA A 18 -0.48 13.58 5.16
CA ALA A 18 0.54 13.05 4.26
C ALA A 18 1.89 12.81 4.94
N GLU A 19 2.37 13.74 5.78
CA GLU A 19 3.67 13.63 6.47
C GLU A 19 3.75 12.57 7.59
N ARG A 20 2.64 11.88 7.88
CA ARG A 20 2.56 10.85 8.94
C ARG A 20 2.08 9.50 8.42
N LEU A 21 2.03 9.34 7.09
CA LEU A 21 1.58 8.13 6.43
C LEU A 21 2.74 7.37 5.82
N ILE A 22 2.77 6.06 6.04
CA ILE A 22 3.62 5.11 5.32
C ILE A 22 2.69 4.04 4.74
N ILE A 23 2.87 3.71 3.47
CA ILE A 23 2.05 2.74 2.75
C ILE A 23 2.97 1.58 2.32
N SER A 24 2.54 0.35 2.58
CA SER A 24 3.27 -0.86 2.19
C SER A 24 2.29 -2.02 1.93
N GLN A 25 2.74 -2.99 1.17
CA GLN A 25 2.06 -4.24 0.81
C GLN A 25 2.36 -5.41 1.77
N ASP A 26 3.34 -5.23 2.68
CA ASP A 26 3.80 -6.28 3.60
C ASP A 26 4.06 -7.62 2.88
N TYR A 27 4.65 -7.57 1.69
CA TYR A 27 4.86 -8.75 0.85
C TYR A 27 6.11 -9.51 1.27
N CYS A 28 6.00 -10.84 1.34
CA CYS A 28 7.14 -11.73 1.54
C CYS A 28 7.55 -12.36 0.21
N ALA A 29 8.81 -12.22 -0.20
CA ALA A 29 9.30 -12.86 -1.43
C ALA A 29 9.29 -14.39 -1.35
N THR A 30 9.50 -14.94 -0.15
CA THR A 30 9.37 -16.37 0.18
C THR A 30 8.75 -16.51 1.57
N ILE A 31 8.03 -17.60 1.79
CA ILE A 31 7.26 -17.91 3.00
C ILE A 31 7.51 -19.39 3.33
N ASP A 32 8.06 -19.68 4.50
CA ASP A 32 8.43 -21.03 4.94
C ASP A 32 7.49 -21.60 6.03
N TRP A 33 6.75 -20.73 6.71
CA TRP A 33 5.70 -21.03 7.69
C TRP A 33 4.35 -21.52 7.10
N TYR A 34 4.16 -21.48 5.77
CA TYR A 34 2.98 -22.02 5.09
C TYR A 34 3.38 -22.89 3.88
N PRO A 35 2.60 -23.94 3.55
CA PRO A 35 2.81 -24.68 2.31
C PRO A 35 2.48 -23.80 1.09
N PRO A 36 3.14 -23.97 -0.07
CA PRO A 36 2.93 -23.13 -1.25
C PRO A 36 1.47 -23.02 -1.71
N GLU A 37 0.68 -24.07 -1.52
CA GLU A 37 -0.74 -24.13 -1.89
C GLU A 37 -1.64 -23.25 -0.98
N ALA A 38 -1.11 -22.73 0.12
CA ALA A 38 -1.83 -21.83 1.01
C ALA A 38 -2.16 -20.49 0.33
N GLU A 39 -1.29 -20.00 -0.56
CA GLU A 39 -1.51 -18.75 -1.29
C GLU A 39 -2.81 -18.80 -2.11
N GLU A 40 -2.98 -19.86 -2.90
CA GLU A 40 -4.21 -20.07 -3.69
C GLU A 40 -5.44 -20.17 -2.78
N THR A 41 -5.31 -20.79 -1.61
CA THR A 41 -6.39 -20.87 -0.63
C THR A 41 -6.77 -19.50 -0.09
N PHE A 42 -5.78 -18.68 0.27
CA PHE A 42 -6.00 -17.32 0.77
C PHE A 42 -6.60 -16.40 -0.30
N GLU A 43 -6.17 -16.53 -1.56
CA GLU A 43 -6.78 -15.82 -2.69
C GLU A 43 -8.24 -16.22 -2.89
N ARG A 44 -8.54 -17.52 -2.92
CA ARG A 44 -9.91 -18.04 -3.06
C ARG A 44 -10.83 -17.58 -1.93
N GLN A 45 -10.29 -17.42 -0.72
CA GLN A 45 -11.01 -16.90 0.44
C GLN A 45 -11.10 -15.36 0.46
N GLY A 46 -10.43 -14.67 -0.47
CA GLY A 46 -10.38 -13.22 -0.55
C GLY A 46 -9.56 -12.56 0.57
N ALA A 47 -8.72 -13.32 1.27
CA ALA A 47 -7.83 -12.81 2.31
C ALA A 47 -6.68 -11.98 1.71
N ILE A 48 -6.19 -12.39 0.54
CA ILE A 48 -5.21 -11.67 -0.27
C ILE A 48 -5.75 -11.48 -1.69
N ARG A 49 -5.17 -10.53 -2.42
CA ARG A 49 -5.47 -10.23 -3.83
C ARG A 49 -4.20 -9.67 -4.46
N ASN A 50 -3.69 -10.29 -5.52
CA ASN A 50 -2.49 -9.86 -6.25
C ASN A 50 -1.35 -9.49 -5.29
N TRP A 51 -1.13 -10.30 -4.24
CA TRP A 51 -0.19 -9.94 -3.19
C TRP A 51 1.23 -10.06 -3.72
N SER A 52 1.80 -8.93 -4.12
CA SER A 52 3.10 -8.85 -4.78
C SER A 52 3.90 -7.65 -4.26
N MET A 53 5.20 -7.64 -4.54
CA MET A 53 6.07 -6.49 -4.23
C MET A 53 5.67 -5.20 -4.98
N THR A 54 4.91 -5.30 -6.06
CA THR A 54 4.52 -4.14 -6.89
C THR A 54 3.11 -3.66 -6.64
N LEU A 55 2.29 -4.38 -5.85
CA LEU A 55 0.87 -4.09 -5.59
C LEU A 55 0.58 -2.61 -5.28
N VAL A 56 1.40 -1.99 -4.42
CA VAL A 56 1.19 -0.58 -4.05
C VAL A 56 1.36 0.36 -5.25
N PHE A 57 2.33 0.09 -6.12
CA PHE A 57 2.61 0.93 -7.28
C PHE A 57 1.69 0.63 -8.46
N ASP A 58 1.28 -0.62 -8.62
CA ASP A 58 0.44 -1.05 -9.74
C ASP A 58 -1.05 -0.79 -9.50
N GLU A 59 -1.54 -0.89 -8.26
CA GLU A 59 -2.98 -0.75 -7.94
C GLU A 59 -3.28 0.42 -6.99
N VAL A 60 -2.51 0.59 -5.91
CA VAL A 60 -2.86 1.57 -4.86
C VAL A 60 -2.58 3.01 -5.30
N VAL A 61 -1.40 3.27 -5.86
CA VAL A 61 -1.00 4.61 -6.31
C VAL A 61 -1.92 5.12 -7.43
N PRO A 62 -2.23 4.35 -8.49
CA PRO A 62 -3.20 4.75 -9.50
C PRO A 62 -4.59 5.03 -8.93
N ALA A 63 -5.10 4.17 -8.03
CA ALA A 63 -6.41 4.39 -7.41
C ALA A 63 -6.44 5.67 -6.56
N LEU A 64 -5.39 5.97 -5.81
CA LEU A 64 -5.28 7.22 -5.05
C LEU A 64 -5.14 8.45 -5.97
N HIS A 65 -4.52 8.29 -7.14
CA HIS A 65 -4.45 9.33 -8.16
C HIS A 65 -5.84 9.61 -8.75
N GLU A 66 -6.62 8.58 -9.10
CA GLU A 66 -8.01 8.71 -9.54
C GLU A 66 -8.92 9.38 -8.49
N LEU A 67 -8.65 9.12 -7.20
CA LEU A 67 -9.35 9.77 -6.08
C LEU A 67 -8.92 11.24 -5.83
N GLY A 68 -7.99 11.75 -6.62
CA GLY A 68 -7.52 13.14 -6.60
C GLY A 68 -6.62 13.50 -5.42
N VAL A 69 -5.99 12.51 -4.78
CA VAL A 69 -5.20 12.70 -3.54
C VAL A 69 -3.72 12.32 -3.69
N MET A 70 -3.30 11.87 -4.88
CA MET A 70 -1.93 11.43 -5.14
C MET A 70 -1.36 12.21 -6.33
N ASP A 71 -0.82 13.39 -6.04
CA ASP A 71 0.03 14.13 -6.97
C ASP A 71 1.52 13.78 -6.73
N GLU A 72 2.40 14.34 -7.55
CA GLU A 72 3.85 14.08 -7.47
C GLU A 72 4.44 14.49 -6.10
N ALA A 73 3.97 15.61 -5.54
CA ALA A 73 4.45 16.09 -4.24
C ALA A 73 4.02 15.15 -3.10
N THR A 74 2.78 14.66 -3.13
CA THR A 74 2.26 13.69 -2.17
C THR A 74 2.95 12.34 -2.32
N PHE A 75 3.18 11.89 -3.55
CA PHE A 75 3.95 10.68 -3.83
C PHE A 75 5.36 10.76 -3.24
N ASN A 76 6.09 11.85 -3.53
CA ASN A 76 7.43 12.06 -2.98
C ASN A 76 7.42 12.11 -1.44
N THR A 77 6.41 12.76 -0.86
CA THR A 77 6.24 12.79 0.61
C THR A 77 6.09 11.37 1.18
N LEU A 78 5.18 10.57 0.62
CA LEU A 78 4.83 9.25 1.13
C LEU A 78 5.93 8.20 0.93
N PHE A 79 6.59 8.22 -0.23
CA PHE A 79 7.49 7.13 -0.65
C PHE A 79 8.98 7.49 -0.58
N VAL A 80 9.33 8.76 -0.35
CA VAL A 80 10.73 9.20 -0.23
C VAL A 80 10.96 9.89 1.11
N GLU A 81 10.25 10.98 1.40
CA GLU A 81 10.55 11.81 2.57
C GLU A 81 10.14 11.15 3.89
N ASN A 82 8.96 10.55 3.97
CA ASN A 82 8.50 9.89 5.19
C ASN A 82 9.38 8.68 5.54
N PRO A 83 9.71 7.75 4.62
CA PRO A 83 10.62 6.65 4.92
C PRO A 83 12.01 7.16 5.31
N ARG A 84 12.55 8.17 4.61
CA ARG A 84 13.84 8.77 4.95
C ARG A 84 13.82 9.31 6.38
N ARG A 85 12.87 10.18 6.72
CA ARG A 85 12.71 10.77 8.06
C ARG A 85 12.55 9.70 9.15
N TRP A 86 11.75 8.67 8.88
CA TRP A 86 11.50 7.61 9.86
C TRP A 86 12.72 6.70 10.10
N LEU A 87 13.46 6.38 9.04
CA LEU A 87 14.59 5.43 9.11
C LEU A 87 15.92 6.11 9.44
N SER A 88 16.11 7.39 9.11
CA SER A 88 17.37 8.11 9.36
C SER A 88 17.39 8.95 10.64
N GLY A 89 16.21 9.30 11.18
CA GLY A 89 16.08 10.40 12.15
C GLY A 89 16.05 11.77 11.47
#